data_AF-A0A7S2F841-F1
#
_entry.id   AF-A0A7S2F841-F1
#
_cell.length_a   1.000
_cell.length_b   1.000
_cell.length_c   1.000
_cell.angle_alpha   90.00
_cell.angle_beta   90.00
_cell.angle_gamma   90.00
#
_symmetry.space_group_name_H-M   'P 1'
#
loop_
_entity.id
_entity.type
_entity.pdbx_description
1 polymer ?
#
loop_
_entity_poly.entity_id
_entity_poly.type
_entity_poly.pdbx_seq_one_letter_code
_entity_poly.pdbx_strand_id
1 'polypeptide(L)'
;GDVNPTTVPERVVAIAAQIVGATAFGFIIVKVTDIVETLDPHATLTRQKMDEIREYMRERQLSSTMQRNIREHFEYYFEMVSVFRDMRILTELPYSQRVKIMFEAHGALVQQIRFFAELDVVMLSQVISRLKPQFLNYSGKILQDTVISEQIYFLGRGTLEMWVNEQDKPTGEMRHVMIGVLTAGAEFEFVN
;
A
#
# COMPACT_ATOMS: atom_id res chain seq x y z
N GLY A 1 4.01 -11.90 53.30
CA GLY A 1 3.76 -13.33 53.01
C GLY A 1 3.73 -14.03 54.34
N ASP A 2 2.75 -13.67 55.15
CA ASP A 2 2.79 -13.94 56.60
C ASP A 2 1.76 -15.01 56.98
N VAL A 3 0.94 -15.43 56.01
CA VAL A 3 -0.07 -16.48 56.16
C VAL A 3 0.27 -17.59 55.16
N ASN A 4 0.67 -18.74 55.69
CA ASN A 4 1.10 -19.91 54.92
C ASN A 4 0.25 -21.12 55.32
N PRO A 5 -0.20 -21.95 54.37
CA PRO A 5 -0.98 -23.14 54.67
C PRO A 5 -0.13 -24.18 55.41
N THR A 6 -0.53 -24.52 56.64
CA THR A 6 0.18 -25.45 57.51
C THR A 6 -0.40 -26.86 57.42
N THR A 7 -1.73 -26.98 57.30
CA THR A 7 -2.41 -28.27 57.23
C THR A 7 -2.56 -28.77 55.78
N VAL A 8 -2.67 -30.09 55.60
CA VAL A 8 -2.88 -30.71 54.28
C VAL A 8 -4.11 -30.14 53.54
N PRO A 9 -5.31 -29.99 54.15
CA PRO A 9 -6.44 -29.38 53.47
C PRO A 9 -6.23 -27.91 53.10
N GLU A 10 -5.56 -27.12 53.96
CA GLU A 10 -5.19 -25.73 53.64
C GLU A 10 -4.29 -25.66 52.39
N ARG A 11 -3.35 -26.61 52.25
CA ARG A 11 -2.47 -26.67 51.07
C ARG A 11 -3.23 -26.98 49.79
N VAL A 12 -4.22 -27.88 49.83
CA VAL A 12 -5.06 -28.19 48.66
C VAL A 12 -5.85 -26.97 48.21
N VAL A 13 -6.45 -26.23 49.15
CA VAL A 13 -7.17 -24.99 48.84
C VAL A 13 -6.22 -23.92 48.29
N ALA A 14 -5.02 -23.78 48.86
CA ALA A 14 -4.02 -22.84 48.37
C ALA A 14 -3.58 -23.16 46.93
N ILE A 15 -3.34 -24.44 46.60
CA ILE A 15 -2.99 -24.87 45.24
C ILE A 15 -4.16 -24.58 44.28
N ALA A 16 -5.41 -24.88 44.67
CA ALA A 16 -6.57 -24.57 43.85
C ALA A 16 -6.73 -23.07 43.60
N ALA A 17 -6.56 -22.25 44.64
CA ALA A 17 -6.61 -20.78 44.53
C ALA A 17 -5.49 -20.23 43.64
N GLN A 18 -4.28 -20.81 43.71
CA GLN A 18 -3.17 -20.45 42.82
C GLN A 18 -3.48 -20.79 41.36
N ILE A 19 -4.07 -21.95 41.08
CA ILE A 19 -4.47 -22.34 39.72
C ILE A 19 -5.51 -21.35 39.19
N VAL A 20 -6.57 -21.08 39.97
CA VAL A 20 -7.62 -20.11 39.58
C VAL A 20 -7.02 -18.72 39.35
N GLY A 21 -6.14 -18.27 40.24
CA GLY A 21 -5.46 -16.97 40.10
C GLY A 21 -4.58 -16.91 38.86
N ALA A 22 -3.80 -17.95 38.57
CA ALA A 22 -2.97 -18.04 37.38
C ALA A 22 -3.81 -18.04 36.09
N THR A 23 -4.92 -18.77 36.06
CA THR A 23 -5.85 -18.78 34.92
C THR A 23 -6.50 -17.43 34.71
N ALA A 24 -6.97 -16.78 35.78
CA ALA A 24 -7.57 -15.45 35.70
C ALA A 24 -6.56 -14.42 35.17
N PHE A 25 -5.31 -14.48 35.65
CA PHE A 25 -4.24 -13.60 35.19
C PHE A 25 -3.93 -13.83 33.69
N GLY A 26 -3.82 -15.09 33.26
CA GLY A 26 -3.64 -15.43 31.85
C GLY A 26 -4.77 -14.90 30.96
N PHE A 27 -6.02 -15.03 31.40
CA PHE A 27 -7.18 -14.51 30.67
C PHE A 27 -7.16 -12.98 30.54
N ILE A 28 -6.78 -12.28 31.61
CA ILE A 28 -6.64 -10.81 31.58
C ILE A 28 -5.59 -10.39 30.55
N ILE A 29 -4.42 -11.04 30.52
CA ILE A 29 -3.38 -10.76 29.53
C ILE A 29 -3.93 -10.92 28.11
N VAL A 30 -4.56 -12.06 27.82
CA VAL A 30 -5.16 -12.31 26.49
C VAL A 30 -6.13 -11.21 26.11
N LYS A 31 -7.01 -10.79 27.03
CA LYS A 31 -7.98 -9.73 26.74
C LYS A 31 -7.36 -8.35 26.54
N VAL A 32 -6.30 -8.03 27.28
CA VAL A 32 -5.55 -6.79 27.03
C VAL A 32 -4.89 -6.83 25.65
N THR A 33 -4.31 -7.96 25.26
CA THR A 33 -3.74 -8.15 23.92
C THR A 33 -4.80 -8.00 22.82
N ASP A 34 -5.96 -8.65 22.96
CA ASP A 34 -7.09 -8.51 22.01
C ASP A 34 -7.49 -7.04 21.82
N ILE A 35 -7.57 -6.27 22.91
CA ILE A 35 -7.89 -4.83 22.86
C ILE A 35 -6.80 -4.07 22.13
N VAL A 36 -5.53 -4.32 22.43
CA VAL A 36 -4.41 -3.63 21.79
C VAL A 36 -4.38 -3.88 20.27
N GLU A 37 -4.67 -5.09 19.82
CA GLU A 37 -4.75 -5.42 18.39
C GLU A 37 -5.95 -4.77 17.69
N THR A 38 -7.07 -4.61 18.41
CA THR A 38 -8.31 -4.01 17.89
C THR A 38 -8.35 -2.48 17.95
N LEU A 39 -7.41 -1.83 18.65
CA LEU A 39 -7.30 -0.36 18.69
C LEU A 39 -6.95 0.25 17.33
N ASP A 40 -6.11 -0.41 16.54
CA ASP A 40 -5.78 0.02 15.18
C ASP A 40 -5.71 -1.17 14.22
N PRO A 41 -6.88 -1.67 13.78
CA PRO A 41 -6.93 -2.79 12.85
C PRO A 41 -6.31 -2.42 11.49
N HIS A 42 -6.28 -1.12 11.11
CA HIS A 42 -5.63 -0.67 9.88
C HIS A 42 -4.12 -0.92 9.94
N ALA A 43 -3.48 -0.42 11.00
CA ALA A 43 -2.04 -0.55 11.17
C ALA A 43 -1.65 -2.02 11.35
N THR A 44 -2.44 -2.80 12.08
CA THR A 44 -2.19 -4.23 12.27
C THR A 44 -2.23 -4.99 10.93
N LEU A 45 -3.27 -4.81 10.11
CA LEU A 45 -3.37 -5.46 8.81
C LEU A 45 -2.28 -4.99 7.83
N THR A 46 -1.95 -3.69 7.84
CA THR A 46 -0.86 -3.15 7.02
C THR A 46 0.48 -3.77 7.39
N ARG A 47 0.77 -3.91 8.68
CA ARG A 47 1.98 -4.58 9.18
C ARG A 47 2.03 -6.05 8.77
N GLN A 48 0.94 -6.79 8.97
CA GLN A 48 0.84 -8.19 8.57
C GLN A 48 1.11 -8.38 7.06
N LYS A 49 0.54 -7.53 6.21
CA LYS A 49 0.79 -7.56 4.76
C LYS A 49 2.23 -7.22 4.40
N MET A 50 2.82 -6.24 5.07
CA MET A 50 4.24 -5.90 4.87
C MET A 50 5.17 -7.04 5.31
N ASP A 51 4.83 -7.77 6.37
CA ASP A 51 5.60 -8.92 6.83
C ASP A 51 5.50 -10.08 5.83
N GLU A 52 4.32 -10.36 5.28
CA GLU A 52 4.13 -11.34 4.18
C GLU A 52 5.03 -11.01 2.97
N ILE A 53 5.10 -9.73 2.58
CA ILE A 53 5.96 -9.27 1.48
C ILE A 53 7.44 -9.45 1.83
N ARG A 54 7.86 -9.11 3.05
CA ARG A 54 9.25 -9.29 3.50
C ARG A 54 9.68 -10.75 3.46
N GLU A 55 8.82 -11.64 3.93
CA GLU A 55 9.04 -13.08 3.89
C GLU A 55 9.21 -13.57 2.46
N TYR A 56 8.31 -13.19 1.55
CA TYR A 56 8.41 -13.52 0.13
C TYR A 56 9.75 -13.07 -0.49
N MET A 57 10.18 -11.85 -0.19
CA MET A 57 11.45 -11.32 -0.71
C MET A 57 12.67 -12.09 -0.16
N ARG A 58 12.61 -12.52 1.10
CA ARG A 58 13.66 -13.31 1.75
C ARG A 58 13.75 -14.71 1.16
N GLU A 59 12.62 -15.39 0.97
CA GLU A 59 12.55 -16.72 0.36
C GLU A 59 13.12 -16.73 -1.06
N ARG A 60 12.85 -15.66 -1.82
CA ARG A 60 13.35 -15.48 -3.20
C ARG A 60 14.78 -14.94 -3.27
N GLN A 61 15.42 -14.65 -2.13
CA GLN A 61 16.77 -14.11 -2.05
C GLN A 61 16.98 -12.86 -2.94
N LEU A 62 15.99 -11.96 -2.95
CA LEU A 62 16.08 -10.75 -3.76
C LEU A 62 17.24 -9.87 -3.28
N SER A 63 17.89 -9.16 -4.20
CA SER A 63 18.97 -8.23 -3.86
C SER A 63 18.47 -7.11 -2.95
N SER A 64 19.35 -6.58 -2.10
CA SER A 64 18.99 -5.51 -1.14
C SER A 64 18.37 -4.28 -1.82
N THR A 65 18.83 -3.95 -3.03
CA THR A 65 18.29 -2.86 -3.84
C THR A 65 16.85 -3.16 -4.28
N MET A 66 16.57 -4.38 -4.73
CA MET A 66 15.22 -4.78 -5.14
C MET A 66 14.27 -4.84 -3.94
N GLN A 67 14.74 -5.35 -2.80
CA GLN A 67 13.96 -5.36 -1.57
C GLN A 67 13.56 -3.96 -1.11
N ARG A 68 14.50 -3.01 -1.18
CA ARG A 68 14.24 -1.60 -0.86
C ARG A 68 13.18 -1.01 -1.79
N ASN A 69 13.33 -1.19 -3.09
CA ASN A 69 12.37 -0.66 -4.08
C ASN A 69 10.96 -1.23 -3.88
N ILE A 70 10.85 -2.54 -3.62
CA ILE A 70 9.56 -3.19 -3.36
C ILE A 70 8.95 -2.65 -2.07
N ARG A 71 9.74 -2.52 -1.01
CA ARG A 71 9.28 -2.00 0.28
C ARG A 71 8.74 -0.57 0.16
N GLU A 72 9.52 0.34 -0.43
CA GLU A 72 9.12 1.74 -0.62
C GLU A 72 7.85 1.82 -1.51
N HIS A 73 7.72 0.93 -2.50
CA HIS A 73 6.51 0.83 -3.30
C HIS A 73 5.28 0.44 -2.48
N PHE A 74 5.36 -0.60 -1.66
CA PHE A 74 4.21 -1.04 -0.86
C PHE A 74 3.90 -0.08 0.30
N GLU A 75 4.92 0.56 0.89
CA GLU A 75 4.73 1.65 1.86
C GLU A 75 3.87 2.77 1.25
N TYR A 76 4.26 3.27 0.08
CA TYR A 76 3.47 4.27 -0.65
C TYR A 76 2.08 3.75 -1.07
N TYR A 77 1.99 2.50 -1.53
CA TYR A 77 0.73 1.90 -1.94
C TYR A 77 -0.28 1.86 -0.78
N PHE A 78 0.15 1.49 0.42
CA PHE A 78 -0.71 1.45 1.61
C PHE A 78 -1.02 2.82 2.21
N GLU A 79 -0.22 3.85 1.91
CA GLU A 79 -0.59 5.25 2.21
C GLU A 79 -1.70 5.75 1.28
N MET A 80 -1.68 5.36 0.01
CA MET A 80 -2.66 5.83 -0.99
C MET A 80 -3.93 4.99 -1.04
N VAL A 81 -3.83 3.70 -0.78
CA VAL A 81 -4.95 2.76 -0.83
C VAL A 81 -5.07 2.10 0.52
N SER A 82 -6.24 2.28 1.14
CA SER A 82 -6.55 1.56 2.37
C SER A 82 -6.47 0.04 2.14
N VAL A 83 -5.84 -0.65 3.10
CA VAL A 83 -5.81 -2.12 3.14
C VAL A 83 -7.22 -2.70 3.30
N PHE A 84 -8.14 -1.92 3.89
CA PHE A 84 -9.58 -2.18 3.88
C PHE A 84 -10.20 -1.86 2.52
N ARG A 85 -9.66 -2.44 1.45
CA ARG A 85 -10.28 -2.38 0.13
C ARG A 85 -11.49 -3.32 0.12
N ASP A 86 -12.43 -3.09 1.02
CA ASP A 86 -13.68 -3.81 1.03
C ASP A 86 -14.60 -3.15 0.00
N MET A 87 -14.35 -3.51 -1.26
CA MET A 87 -15.28 -3.30 -2.36
C MET A 87 -16.70 -3.77 -1.97
N ARG A 88 -16.84 -4.66 -0.97
CA ARG A 88 -18.12 -5.10 -0.41
C ARG A 88 -18.96 -3.94 0.12
N ILE A 89 -18.39 -3.09 0.98
CA ILE A 89 -19.09 -1.91 1.52
C ILE A 89 -19.50 -0.99 0.38
N LEU A 90 -18.61 -0.77 -0.58
CA LEU A 90 -18.96 0.01 -1.76
C LEU A 90 -20.07 -0.69 -2.56
N THR A 91 -20.05 -2.00 -2.77
CA THR A 91 -21.08 -2.72 -3.55
C THR A 91 -22.45 -2.78 -2.88
N GLU A 92 -22.51 -2.67 -1.55
CA GLU A 92 -23.77 -2.58 -0.79
C GLU A 92 -24.44 -1.21 -0.93
N LEU A 93 -23.69 -0.18 -1.35
CA LEU A 93 -24.22 1.17 -1.54
C LEU A 93 -24.89 1.34 -2.92
N PRO A 94 -25.99 2.13 -2.99
CA PRO A 94 -26.56 2.59 -4.25
C PRO A 94 -25.53 3.28 -5.14
N TYR A 95 -25.68 3.14 -6.46
CA TYR A 95 -24.72 3.67 -7.44
C TYR A 95 -24.36 5.15 -7.23
N SER A 96 -25.35 6.00 -6.94
CA SER A 96 -25.14 7.44 -6.71
C SER A 96 -24.26 7.74 -5.50
N GLN A 97 -24.36 6.96 -4.42
CA GLN A 97 -23.55 7.14 -3.21
C GLN A 97 -22.12 6.65 -3.42
N ARG A 98 -21.93 5.54 -4.13
CA ARG A 98 -20.60 5.03 -4.51
C ARG A 98 -19.82 6.04 -5.30
N VAL A 99 -20.47 6.63 -6.32
CA VAL A 99 -19.89 7.69 -7.14
C VAL A 99 -19.45 8.85 -6.24
N LYS A 100 -20.33 9.35 -5.38
CA LYS A 100 -20.00 10.48 -4.49
C LYS A 100 -18.80 10.20 -3.58
N ILE A 101 -18.75 9.02 -2.95
CA ILE A 101 -17.62 8.61 -2.10
C ILE A 101 -16.33 8.51 -2.91
N MET A 102 -16.38 7.97 -4.13
CA MET A 102 -15.21 7.89 -5.01
C MET A 102 -14.68 9.27 -5.36
N PHE A 103 -15.55 10.24 -5.64
CA PHE A 103 -15.18 11.63 -5.89
C PHE A 103 -14.63 12.33 -4.66
N GLU A 104 -15.19 12.10 -3.47
CA GLU A 104 -14.65 12.68 -2.22
C GLU A 104 -13.28 12.08 -1.87
N ALA A 105 -13.11 10.77 -2.02
CA ALA A 105 -11.86 10.08 -1.72
C ALA A 105 -10.73 10.44 -2.70
N HIS A 106 -11.04 10.64 -3.99
CA HIS A 106 -10.05 10.89 -5.03
C HIS A 106 -10.10 12.32 -5.60
N GLY A 107 -10.82 13.24 -4.94
CA GLY A 107 -11.08 14.58 -5.45
C GLY A 107 -9.81 15.36 -5.76
N ALA A 108 -8.76 15.18 -4.96
CA ALA A 108 -7.45 15.79 -5.22
C ALA A 108 -6.81 15.32 -6.54
N LEU A 109 -6.91 14.02 -6.86
CA LEU A 109 -6.41 13.47 -8.13
C LEU A 109 -7.26 13.95 -9.32
N VAL A 110 -8.59 14.00 -9.15
CA VAL A 110 -9.52 14.50 -10.17
C VAL A 110 -9.27 15.96 -10.50
N GLN A 111 -8.95 16.80 -9.50
CA GLN A 111 -8.65 18.21 -9.72
C GLN A 111 -7.27 18.44 -10.35
N GLN A 112 -6.33 17.52 -10.14
CA GLN A 112 -4.95 17.69 -10.57
C GLN A 112 -4.72 17.27 -12.04
N ILE A 113 -5.49 16.30 -12.53
CA ILE A 113 -5.33 15.73 -13.88
C ILE A 113 -6.42 16.27 -14.79
N ARG A 114 -6.02 17.02 -15.82
CA ARG A 114 -6.96 17.72 -16.70
C ARG A 114 -7.85 16.76 -17.48
N PHE A 115 -7.36 15.61 -17.91
CA PHE A 115 -8.15 14.56 -18.56
C PHE A 115 -9.39 14.15 -17.75
N PHE A 116 -9.32 14.13 -16.42
CA PHE A 116 -10.47 13.75 -15.60
C PHE A 116 -11.57 14.80 -15.54
N ALA A 117 -11.26 16.08 -15.81
CA ALA A 117 -12.25 17.15 -15.83
C ALA A 117 -13.19 17.07 -17.05
N GLU A 118 -12.77 16.39 -18.12
CA GLU A 118 -13.53 16.26 -19.36
C GLU A 118 -14.40 14.99 -19.39
N LEU A 119 -14.22 14.08 -18.43
CA LEU A 119 -14.98 12.83 -18.33
C LEU A 119 -16.32 13.04 -17.61
N ASP A 120 -17.35 12.33 -18.08
CA ASP A 120 -18.60 12.25 -17.37
C ASP A 120 -18.43 11.47 -16.06
N VAL A 121 -19.34 11.72 -15.11
CA VAL A 121 -19.30 11.14 -13.76
C VAL A 121 -19.29 9.61 -13.79
N VAL A 122 -19.96 8.98 -14.76
CA VAL A 122 -20.01 7.51 -14.88
C VAL A 122 -18.65 6.99 -15.34
N MET A 123 -18.09 7.54 -16.43
CA MET A 123 -16.78 7.11 -16.93
C MET A 123 -15.65 7.41 -15.95
N LEU A 124 -15.67 8.59 -15.31
CA LEU A 124 -14.69 8.95 -14.30
C LEU A 124 -14.70 7.97 -13.12
N SER A 125 -15.89 7.57 -12.64
CA SER A 125 -15.99 6.54 -11.59
C SER A 125 -15.38 5.20 -12.01
N GLN A 126 -15.55 4.80 -13.27
CA GLN A 126 -14.96 3.57 -13.82
C GLN A 126 -13.44 3.67 -13.92
N VAL A 127 -12.91 4.80 -14.37
CA VAL A 127 -11.47 5.03 -14.49
C VAL A 127 -10.81 5.03 -13.11
N ILE A 128 -11.33 5.82 -12.15
CA ILE A 128 -10.77 5.89 -10.80
C ILE A 128 -10.79 4.50 -10.13
N SER A 129 -11.85 3.71 -10.32
CA SER A 129 -11.92 2.36 -9.75
C SER A 129 -10.83 1.39 -10.24
N ARG A 130 -10.21 1.70 -11.39
CA ARG A 130 -9.14 0.90 -12.00
C ARG A 130 -7.75 1.50 -11.80
N LEU A 131 -7.64 2.72 -11.27
CA LEU A 131 -6.34 3.33 -10.97
C LEU A 131 -5.60 2.50 -9.91
N LYS A 132 -4.32 2.28 -10.15
CA LYS A 132 -3.41 1.61 -9.23
C LYS A 132 -2.28 2.58 -8.88
N PRO A 133 -2.12 2.98 -7.61
CA PRO A 133 -0.98 3.80 -7.23
C PRO A 133 0.32 3.05 -7.50
N GLN A 134 1.29 3.75 -8.05
CA GLN A 134 2.61 3.20 -8.30
C GLN A 134 3.67 4.19 -7.82
N PHE A 135 4.55 3.73 -6.94
CA PHE A 135 5.74 4.45 -6.58
C PHE A 135 6.91 4.02 -7.46
N LEU A 136 7.72 4.99 -7.85
CA LEU A 136 8.94 4.79 -8.62
C LEU A 136 10.06 5.58 -7.96
N ASN A 137 11.20 4.90 -7.76
CA ASN A 137 12.41 5.55 -7.28
C ASN A 137 13.07 6.37 -8.39
N TYR A 138 13.88 7.35 -7.99
CA TYR A 138 14.63 8.26 -8.88
C TYR A 138 15.50 7.52 -9.91
N SER A 139 15.92 6.28 -9.64
CA SER A 139 16.70 5.44 -10.56
C SER A 139 15.88 4.42 -11.35
N GLY A 140 14.56 4.42 -11.18
CA GLY A 140 13.65 3.50 -11.86
C GLY A 140 13.38 3.95 -13.29
N LYS A 141 13.68 3.10 -14.27
CA LYS A 141 13.21 3.29 -15.64
C LYS A 141 11.80 2.70 -15.74
N ILE A 142 10.85 3.51 -16.19
CA ILE A 142 9.45 3.06 -16.37
C ILE A 142 9.36 2.12 -17.58
N LEU A 143 10.02 2.49 -18.67
CA LEU A 143 10.10 1.70 -19.89
C LEU A 143 11.52 1.78 -20.45
N GLN A 144 11.90 0.68 -21.10
CA GLN A 144 13.08 0.59 -21.96
C GLN A 144 12.53 0.54 -23.40
N ASP A 145 13.23 1.17 -24.36
CA ASP A 145 12.85 1.51 -25.76
C ASP A 145 12.09 0.47 -26.61
N THR A 146 11.77 -0.71 -26.08
CA THR A 146 11.18 -1.86 -26.77
C THR A 146 9.89 -2.40 -26.14
N VAL A 147 9.33 -1.75 -25.11
CA VAL A 147 8.11 -2.24 -24.45
C VAL A 147 6.89 -1.40 -24.87
N ILE A 148 5.99 -2.01 -25.64
CA ILE A 148 4.66 -1.46 -25.91
C ILE A 148 3.85 -1.55 -24.62
N SER A 149 3.39 -0.42 -24.09
CA SER A 149 2.49 -0.40 -22.94
C SER A 149 1.05 -0.11 -23.39
N GLU A 150 0.14 -1.05 -23.19
CA GLU A 150 -1.31 -0.83 -23.34
C GLU A 150 -1.93 -0.10 -22.14
N GLN A 151 -1.13 0.73 -21.45
CA GLN A 151 -1.49 1.36 -20.17
C GLN A 151 -1.30 2.87 -20.25
N ILE A 152 -2.25 3.60 -19.67
CA ILE A 152 -2.18 5.06 -19.50
C ILE A 152 -1.62 5.35 -18.11
N TYR A 153 -0.65 6.26 -18.05
CA TYR A 153 -0.04 6.70 -16.81
C TYR A 153 -0.41 8.15 -16.50
N PHE A 154 -0.65 8.40 -15.21
CA PHE A 154 -0.92 9.74 -14.69
C PHE A 154 0.10 10.09 -13.62
N LEU A 155 0.84 11.18 -13.81
CA LEU A 155 1.84 11.60 -12.84
C LEU A 155 1.18 12.36 -11.68
N GLY A 156 0.90 11.67 -10.58
CA GLY A 156 0.28 12.30 -9.41
C GLY A 156 1.23 13.24 -8.65
N ARG A 157 2.51 12.87 -8.47
CA ARG A 157 3.51 13.69 -7.77
C ARG A 157 4.89 13.44 -8.32
N GLY A 158 5.75 14.46 -8.24
CA GLY A 158 7.14 14.39 -8.70
C GLY A 158 7.31 14.82 -10.14
N THR A 159 8.43 14.39 -10.72
CA THR A 159 8.91 14.80 -12.04
C THR A 159 9.50 13.58 -12.73
N LEU A 160 9.18 13.41 -14.02
CA LEU A 160 9.78 12.38 -14.87
C LEU A 160 10.62 13.04 -15.95
N GLU A 161 11.83 12.52 -16.16
CA GLU A 161 12.70 12.94 -17.25
C GLU A 161 12.61 11.92 -18.38
N MET A 162 12.33 12.39 -19.58
CA MET A 162 12.28 11.58 -20.78
C MET A 162 13.62 11.67 -21.51
N TRP A 163 14.20 10.52 -21.80
CA TRP A 163 15.48 10.39 -22.48
C TRP A 163 15.28 9.58 -23.75
N VAL A 164 15.82 10.04 -24.87
CA VAL A 164 15.85 9.31 -26.14
C VAL A 164 17.29 9.01 -26.50
N ASN A 165 17.49 7.82 -27.05
CA ASN A 165 18.75 7.42 -27.64
C ASN A 165 18.81 7.96 -29.07
N GLU A 166 19.55 9.05 -29.27
CA GLU A 166 19.80 9.61 -30.59
C GLU A 166 21.15 9.09 -31.12
N GLN A 167 21.13 8.58 -32.35
CA GLN A 167 22.33 8.12 -33.03
C GLN A 167 22.99 9.31 -33.73
N ASP A 168 24.20 9.68 -33.30
CA ASP A 168 24.91 10.80 -33.91
C ASP A 168 25.39 10.40 -35.32
N LYS A 169 24.77 10.99 -36.35
CA LYS A 169 24.99 10.65 -37.78
C LYS A 169 26.44 10.66 -38.28
N PRO A 170 27.37 11.52 -37.77
CA PRO A 170 28.75 11.54 -38.22
C PRO A 170 29.71 10.61 -37.45
N THR A 171 29.37 10.19 -36.23
CA THR A 171 30.27 9.43 -35.33
C THR A 171 29.78 8.03 -35.01
N GLY A 172 28.49 7.73 -35.23
CA GLY A 172 27.88 6.44 -34.87
C GLY A 172 27.76 6.21 -33.37
N GLU A 173 28.11 7.19 -32.55
CA GLU A 173 27.99 7.14 -31.09
C GLU A 173 26.53 7.34 -30.67
N MET A 174 26.09 6.50 -29.73
CA MET A 174 24.78 6.62 -29.10
C MET A 174 24.84 7.75 -28.06
N ARG A 175 24.02 8.79 -28.24
CA ARG A 175 23.86 9.86 -27.25
C ARG A 175 22.51 9.74 -26.55
N HIS A 176 22.53 9.83 -25.23
CA HIS A 176 21.32 9.97 -24.42
C HIS A 176 20.94 11.44 -24.37
N VAL A 177 19.87 11.83 -25.06
CA VAL A 177 19.39 13.22 -25.12
C VAL A 177 18.10 13.32 -24.30
N MET A 178 18.04 14.30 -23.38
CA MET A 178 16.81 14.61 -22.64
C MET A 178 15.85 15.34 -23.57
N ILE A 179 14.69 14.75 -23.83
CA ILE A 179 13.68 15.30 -24.76
C ILE A 179 12.54 16.03 -24.05
N GLY A 180 12.40 15.86 -22.74
CA GLY A 180 11.37 16.56 -21.98
C GLY A 180 11.32 16.17 -20.51
N VAL A 181 10.58 16.97 -19.77
CA VAL A 181 10.35 16.78 -18.34
C VAL A 181 8.84 16.85 -18.09
N LEU A 182 8.26 15.76 -17.61
CA LEU A 182 6.85 15.69 -17.21
C LEU A 182 6.73 16.03 -15.73
N THR A 183 5.80 16.92 -15.40
CA THR A 183 5.52 17.35 -14.03
C THR A 183 4.16 16.85 -13.56
N ALA A 184 3.91 16.94 -12.25
CA ALA A 184 2.69 16.46 -11.64
C ALA A 184 1.42 17.03 -12.32
N GLY A 185 0.45 16.17 -12.63
CA GLY A 185 -0.74 16.47 -13.43
C GLY A 185 -0.59 16.13 -14.91
N ALA A 186 0.61 15.76 -15.38
CA ALA A 186 0.81 15.28 -16.74
C ALA A 186 0.19 13.90 -16.95
N GLU A 187 -0.50 13.76 -18.07
CA GLU A 187 -0.95 12.49 -18.66
C GLU A 187 0.01 12.12 -19.79
N PHE A 188 0.39 10.86 -19.86
CA PHE A 188 1.22 10.36 -20.95
C PHE A 188 0.84 8.92 -21.29
N GLU A 189 0.82 8.68 -22.59
CA GLU A 189 0.68 7.37 -23.19
C GLU A 189 1.93 7.15 -24.03
N PHE A 190 2.57 5.98 -23.88
CA PHE A 190 3.72 5.64 -24.68
C PHE A 190 3.23 5.00 -25.98
N VAL A 191 3.04 5.84 -27.00
CA VAL A 191 2.74 5.41 -28.35
C VAL A 191 4.05 5.38 -29.13
N ASN A 192 4.36 4.22 -29.73
CA ASN A 192 5.52 4.02 -30.61
C ASN A 192 5.26 4.67 -31.98
#